data_AF-A0A8S1ANA6-F1
#
_entry.id   AF-A0A8S1ANA6-F1
#
_cell.length_a   1.000
_cell.length_b   1.000
_cell.length_c   1.000
_cell.angle_alpha   90.00
_cell.angle_beta   90.00
_cell.angle_gamma   90.00
#
_symmetry.space_group_name_H-M   'P 1'
#
loop_
_entity.id
_entity.type
_entity.pdbx_description
1 polymer ?
#
loop_
_entity_poly.entity_id
_entity_poly.type
_entity_poly.pdbx_seq_one_letter_code
_entity_poly.pdbx_strand_id
1 'polypeptide(L)'
;MDILRTVYFSVAQSIIGYCIGVWGGAAKTHVLPLERAQRAVLRVMTFRPFGYSTSQLYSDCKVLSVRQLFVLETVTRKHASLVFNPNFTNKRRSYKVCQNKKWKTSIASRHYGVLSSHLYNTVNRYCNIYTLLRSECKKKVSDWLMLKSYEETEGLLKISIL
;
A
#
# COMPACT_ATOMS: atom_id res chain seq x y z
N MET A 1 2.92 -11.66 22.41
CA MET A 1 3.10 -11.27 20.98
C MET A 1 2.93 -9.76 20.78
N ASP A 2 2.13 -9.06 21.58
CA ASP A 2 1.80 -7.64 21.33
C ASP A 2 2.97 -6.66 21.50
N ILE A 3 3.92 -6.93 22.41
CA ILE A 3 5.11 -6.08 22.60
C ILE A 3 6.02 -6.15 21.39
N LEU A 4 6.37 -7.36 20.93
CA LEU A 4 7.22 -7.57 19.76
C LEU A 4 6.58 -6.98 18.50
N ARG A 5 5.26 -7.12 18.36
CA ARG A 5 4.51 -6.52 17.26
C ARG A 5 4.53 -4.98 17.33
N THR A 6 4.42 -4.41 18.52
CA THR A 6 4.57 -2.96 18.74
C THR A 6 5.97 -2.48 18.34
N VAL A 7 7.03 -3.20 18.74
CA VAL A 7 8.42 -2.90 18.36
C VAL A 7 8.62 -2.99 16.84
N TYR A 8 8.04 -4.01 16.21
CA TYR A 8 8.05 -4.13 14.76
C TYR A 8 7.39 -2.92 14.08
N PHE A 9 6.23 -2.50 14.58
CA PHE A 9 5.52 -1.35 14.03
C PHE A 9 6.28 -0.03 14.25
N SER A 10 6.94 0.13 15.40
CA SER A 10 7.66 1.35 15.74
C SER A 10 8.99 1.50 15.00
N VAL A 11 9.67 0.40 14.66
CA VAL A 11 11.00 0.43 14.01
C VAL A 11 10.91 0.06 12.53
N ALA A 12 10.52 -1.18 12.21
CA ALA A 12 10.60 -1.68 10.84
C ALA A 12 9.56 -1.01 9.94
N GLN A 13 8.30 -0.99 10.37
CA GLN A 13 7.22 -0.40 9.58
C GLN A 13 7.32 1.13 9.48
N SER A 14 7.81 1.82 10.51
CA SER A 14 7.99 3.28 10.46
C SER A 14 9.06 3.69 9.44
N ILE A 15 10.19 2.96 9.38
CA ILE A 15 11.27 3.18 8.40
C ILE A 15 10.77 2.91 6.98
N ILE A 16 10.14 1.75 6.75
CA ILE A 16 9.57 1.42 5.43
C ILE A 16 8.52 2.47 5.03
N GLY A 17 7.65 2.84 5.97
CA GLY A 17 6.65 3.90 5.83
C GLY A 17 7.25 5.20 5.34
N TYR A 18 8.30 5.69 6.00
CA TYR A 18 8.99 6.93 5.61
C TYR A 18 9.54 6.85 4.19
N CYS A 19 10.28 5.79 3.86
CA CYS A 19 10.94 5.60 2.56
C CYS A 19 9.97 5.45 1.37
N ILE A 20 8.70 5.09 1.61
CA ILE A 20 7.69 4.91 0.55
C ILE A 20 7.51 6.14 -0.33
N GLY A 21 7.61 7.34 0.24
CA GLY A 21 7.49 8.57 -0.53
C GLY A 21 8.64 8.79 -1.52
N VAL A 22 9.83 8.24 -1.23
CA VAL A 22 11.06 8.48 -1.97
C VAL A 22 11.16 7.58 -3.20
N TRP A 23 10.93 6.27 -3.06
CA TRP A 23 11.13 5.33 -4.17
C TRP A 23 9.92 5.14 -5.09
N GLY A 24 8.75 5.71 -4.74
CA GLY A 24 7.51 5.54 -5.49
C GLY A 24 7.19 4.07 -5.80
N GLY A 25 6.68 3.81 -7.01
CA GLY A 25 6.38 2.47 -7.52
C GLY A 25 7.62 1.72 -8.03
N ALA A 26 8.66 1.60 -7.20
CA ALA A 26 9.91 0.94 -7.58
C ALA A 26 9.70 -0.47 -8.16
N ALA A 27 10.59 -0.86 -9.08
CA ALA A 27 10.53 -2.17 -9.72
C ALA A 27 10.67 -3.31 -8.70
N LYS A 28 10.05 -4.46 -8.98
CA LYS A 28 10.07 -5.63 -8.10
C LYS A 28 11.49 -6.07 -7.72
N THR A 29 12.43 -5.96 -8.65
CA THR A 29 13.86 -6.28 -8.44
C THR A 29 14.48 -5.49 -7.29
N HIS A 30 14.15 -4.20 -7.14
CA HIS A 30 14.68 -3.34 -6.09
C HIS A 30 13.93 -3.48 -4.76
N VAL A 31 12.67 -3.92 -4.80
CA VAL A 31 11.85 -4.13 -3.59
C VAL A 31 12.08 -5.51 -2.96
N LEU A 32 12.52 -6.50 -3.75
CA LEU A 32 12.73 -7.86 -3.28
C LEU A 32 13.75 -7.98 -2.11
N PRO A 33 14.91 -7.28 -2.10
CA PRO A 33 15.81 -7.28 -0.96
C PRO A 33 15.14 -6.78 0.32
N LEU A 34 14.28 -5.75 0.20
CA LEU A 34 13.55 -5.20 1.34
C LEU A 34 12.50 -6.18 1.88
N GLU A 35 11.79 -6.89 1.00
CA GLU A 35 10.88 -7.95 1.41
C GLU A 35 11.60 -9.12 2.07
N ARG A 36 12.83 -9.44 1.64
CA ARG A 36 13.68 -10.43 2.32
C ARG A 36 14.08 -9.93 3.72
N ALA A 37 14.46 -8.66 3.84
CA ALA A 37 14.78 -8.05 5.13
C ALA A 37 13.57 -8.05 6.08
N GLN A 38 12.38 -7.65 5.61
CA GLN A 38 11.14 -7.72 6.40
C GLN A 38 10.88 -9.15 6.90
N ARG A 39 11.01 -10.16 6.02
CA ARG A 39 10.83 -11.58 6.40
C ARG A 39 11.86 -12.04 7.42
N ALA A 40 13.12 -11.63 7.29
CA ALA A 40 14.16 -11.97 8.25
C ALA A 40 13.82 -11.41 9.64
N VAL A 41 13.40 -10.14 9.73
CA VAL A 41 12.95 -9.52 10.98
C VAL A 41 11.77 -10.28 11.58
N LEU A 42 10.74 -10.60 10.78
CA LEU A 42 9.57 -11.33 11.26
C LEU A 42 9.93 -12.75 11.76
N ARG A 43 10.85 -13.45 11.09
CA ARG A 43 11.32 -14.77 11.53
C ARG A 43 12.06 -14.73 12.85
N VAL A 44 12.97 -13.75 13.02
CA VAL A 44 13.69 -13.55 14.28
C VAL A 44 12.70 -13.22 15.40
N MET A 45 11.76 -12.31 15.14
CA MET A 45 10.72 -11.92 16.09
C MET A 45 9.84 -13.10 16.54
N THR A 46 9.57 -14.06 15.65
CA THR A 46 8.69 -15.21 15.93
C THR A 46 9.43 -16.51 16.19
N PHE A 47 10.77 -16.47 16.25
CA PHE A 47 11.65 -17.63 16.39
C PHE A 47 11.33 -18.77 15.39
N ARG A 48 10.96 -18.40 14.16
CA ARG A 48 10.60 -19.37 13.11
C ARG A 48 11.84 -19.83 12.34
N PRO A 49 11.88 -21.11 11.90
CA PRO A 49 13.01 -21.64 11.14
C PRO A 49 13.14 -20.98 9.77
N PHE A 50 14.33 -21.11 9.16
CA PHE A 50 14.64 -20.50 7.85
C PHE A 50 13.70 -20.95 6.71
N GLY A 51 13.19 -22.18 6.76
CA GLY A 51 12.27 -22.73 5.75
C GLY A 51 10.80 -22.37 5.95
N TYR A 52 10.47 -21.58 6.98
CA TYR A 52 9.07 -21.28 7.30
C TYR A 52 8.39 -20.52 6.16
N SER A 53 7.18 -20.96 5.81
CA SER A 53 6.42 -20.44 4.67
C SER A 53 6.17 -18.95 4.80
N THR A 54 6.38 -18.20 3.72
CA THR A 54 6.22 -16.74 3.72
C THR A 54 4.76 -16.35 3.96
N SER A 55 3.81 -17.05 3.34
CA SER A 55 2.37 -16.74 3.49
C SER A 55 1.91 -16.95 4.94
N GLN A 56 2.33 -18.06 5.55
CA GLN A 56 2.03 -18.35 6.95
C GLN A 56 2.67 -17.31 7.88
N LEU A 57 3.92 -16.90 7.61
CA LEU A 57 4.62 -15.89 8.42
C LEU A 57 3.86 -14.56 8.50
N TYR A 58 3.37 -14.07 7.37
CA TYR A 58 2.61 -12.81 7.32
C TYR A 58 1.22 -12.95 7.95
N SER A 59 0.56 -14.10 7.75
CA SER A 59 -0.73 -14.41 8.36
C SER A 59 -0.63 -14.47 9.89
N ASP A 60 0.34 -15.20 10.42
CA ASP A 60 0.61 -15.34 11.86
C ASP A 60 0.90 -13.98 12.51
N CYS A 61 1.74 -13.15 11.86
CA CYS A 61 2.13 -11.85 12.40
C CYS A 61 1.04 -10.77 12.24
N LYS A 62 0.04 -11.00 11.36
CA LYS A 62 -0.96 -10.00 10.94
C LYS A 62 -0.30 -8.69 10.50
N VAL A 63 0.68 -8.81 9.60
CA VAL A 63 1.49 -7.71 9.07
C VAL A 63 1.33 -7.64 7.56
N LEU A 64 1.31 -6.42 7.02
CA LEU A 64 1.29 -6.17 5.58
C LEU A 64 2.68 -6.34 4.97
N SER A 65 2.77 -6.97 3.81
CA SER A 65 3.99 -6.99 2.99
C SER A 65 4.39 -5.57 2.56
N VAL A 66 5.66 -5.36 2.21
CA VAL A 66 6.16 -4.07 1.70
C VAL A 66 5.25 -3.48 0.61
N ARG A 67 4.77 -4.30 -0.33
CA ARG A 67 3.90 -3.84 -1.43
C ARG A 67 2.52 -3.41 -0.95
N GLN A 68 1.92 -4.16 -0.05
CA GLN A 68 0.64 -3.77 0.55
C GLN A 68 0.82 -2.48 1.38
N LEU A 69 1.94 -2.37 2.12
CA LEU A 69 2.29 -1.20 2.91
C LEU A 69 2.47 0.04 2.03
N PHE A 70 3.11 -0.12 0.86
CA PHE A 70 3.21 0.93 -0.15
C PHE A 70 1.83 1.44 -0.58
N VAL A 71 0.89 0.55 -0.89
CA VAL A 71 -0.49 0.93 -1.26
C VAL A 71 -1.18 1.65 -0.11
N LEU A 72 -1.13 1.10 1.11
CA LEU A 72 -1.77 1.68 2.28
C LEU A 72 -1.28 3.10 2.57
N GLU A 73 0.04 3.29 2.64
CA GLU A 73 0.65 4.59 2.94
C GLU A 73 0.39 5.60 1.83
N THR A 74 0.51 5.18 0.57
CA THR A 74 0.25 6.06 -0.57
C THR A 74 -1.20 6.54 -0.58
N VAL A 75 -2.16 5.64 -0.38
CA VAL A 75 -3.59 5.97 -0.32
C VAL A 75 -3.90 6.85 0.89
N THR A 76 -3.37 6.53 2.06
CA THR A 76 -3.61 7.29 3.29
C THR A 76 -3.04 8.71 3.21
N ARG A 77 -1.83 8.87 2.68
CA ARG A 77 -1.21 10.19 2.45
C ARG A 77 -2.01 10.99 1.43
N LYS A 78 -2.44 10.34 0.33
CA LYS A 78 -3.27 11.00 -0.68
C LYS A 78 -4.62 11.42 -0.11
N HIS A 79 -5.28 10.56 0.65
CA HIS A 79 -6.53 10.85 1.34
C HIS A 79 -6.40 12.08 2.25
N ALA A 80 -5.32 12.16 3.04
CA ALA A 80 -5.07 13.30 3.92
C ALA A 80 -4.84 14.63 3.16
N SER A 81 -4.38 14.57 1.91
CA SER A 81 -4.22 15.77 1.07
C SER A 81 -5.50 16.20 0.34
N LEU A 82 -6.53 15.36 0.30
CA LEU A 82 -7.77 15.64 -0.42
C LEU A 82 -8.76 16.36 0.50
N VAL A 83 -9.42 17.37 -0.06
CA VAL A 83 -10.56 18.02 0.60
C VAL A 83 -11.83 17.29 0.20
N PHE A 84 -12.63 16.91 1.19
CA PHE A 84 -13.95 16.33 0.94
C PHE A 84 -14.86 17.39 0.34
N ASN A 85 -15.46 17.08 -0.81
CA ASN A 85 -16.41 17.94 -1.51
C ASN A 85 -17.73 17.18 -1.65
N PRO A 86 -18.78 17.56 -0.91
CA PRO A 86 -20.09 16.88 -0.99
C PRO A 86 -20.76 17.06 -2.36
N ASN A 87 -20.37 18.10 -3.11
CA ASN A 87 -20.88 18.40 -4.44
C ASN A 87 -20.09 17.69 -5.57
N PHE A 88 -19.33 16.64 -5.24
CA PHE A 88 -18.64 15.84 -6.26
C PHE A 88 -19.65 15.01 -7.08
N THR A 89 -20.14 15.60 -8.17
CA THR A 89 -21.32 15.14 -8.91
C THR A 89 -21.00 14.29 -10.15
N ASN A 90 -20.03 13.37 -10.09
CA ASN A 90 -19.86 12.39 -11.17
C ASN A 90 -20.45 11.02 -10.82
N LYS A 91 -21.78 10.85 -10.95
CA LYS A 91 -22.47 9.59 -10.64
C LYS A 91 -21.94 8.38 -11.43
N ARG A 92 -21.50 8.58 -12.68
CA ARG A 92 -20.97 7.49 -13.54
C ARG A 92 -19.53 7.07 -13.20
N ARG A 93 -18.73 7.99 -12.65
CA ARG A 93 -17.32 7.76 -12.28
C ARG A 93 -17.03 8.26 -10.87
N SER A 94 -17.92 7.94 -9.93
CA SER A 94 -17.83 8.39 -8.53
C SER A 94 -16.53 7.96 -7.85
N TYR A 95 -15.94 6.84 -8.31
CA TYR A 95 -14.65 6.35 -7.84
C TYR A 95 -13.48 7.26 -8.23
N LYS A 96 -13.59 8.02 -9.32
CA LYS A 96 -12.49 8.83 -9.90
C LYS A 96 -12.44 10.21 -9.26
N VAL A 97 -11.97 10.25 -8.02
CA VAL A 97 -11.82 11.48 -7.22
C VAL A 97 -10.60 12.29 -7.65
N CYS A 98 -9.47 11.61 -7.86
CA CYS A 98 -8.22 12.24 -8.26
C CYS A 98 -8.11 12.35 -9.79
N GLN A 99 -7.57 13.46 -10.27
CA GLN A 99 -7.16 13.56 -11.68
C GLN A 99 -5.85 12.81 -11.90
N ASN A 100 -5.84 11.88 -12.86
CA ASN A 100 -4.62 11.17 -13.24
C ASN A 100 -3.79 12.08 -14.15
N LYS A 101 -2.54 12.37 -13.75
CA LYS A 101 -1.56 13.05 -14.61
C LYS A 101 -1.22 12.15 -15.79
N LYS A 102 -0.97 12.71 -16.98
CA LYS A 102 -0.45 11.96 -18.13
C LYS A 102 1.08 11.85 -18.03
N TRP A 103 1.64 10.77 -18.55
CA TRP A 103 3.09 10.54 -18.62
C TRP A 103 3.45 9.93 -19.98
N LYS A 104 4.72 10.05 -20.38
CA LYS A 104 5.23 9.50 -21.64
C LYS A 104 6.14 8.29 -21.46
N THR A 105 6.75 8.12 -20.28
CA THR A 105 7.76 7.08 -20.02
C THR A 105 7.31 6.11 -18.94
N SER A 106 7.80 4.86 -19.03
CA SER A 106 7.54 3.80 -18.03
C SER A 106 8.11 4.14 -16.64
N ILE A 107 9.17 4.93 -16.58
CA ILE A 107 9.73 5.40 -15.31
C ILE A 107 8.80 6.46 -14.68
N ALA A 108 8.33 7.42 -15.46
CA ALA A 108 7.43 8.46 -14.97
C ALA A 108 6.06 7.90 -14.53
N SER A 109 5.58 6.83 -15.15
CA SER A 109 4.34 6.16 -14.74
C SER A 109 4.41 5.61 -13.31
N ARG A 110 5.61 5.20 -12.88
CA ARG A 110 5.90 4.66 -11.54
C ARG A 110 6.20 5.74 -10.51
N HIS A 111 6.34 6.99 -10.92
CA HIS A 111 6.60 8.09 -10.01
C HIS A 111 5.46 8.24 -9.00
N TYR A 112 5.80 8.51 -7.74
CA TYR A 112 4.85 8.58 -6.62
C TYR A 112 3.64 9.50 -6.91
N GLY A 113 3.88 10.70 -7.47
CA GLY A 113 2.80 11.65 -7.75
C GLY A 113 1.79 11.15 -8.79
N VAL A 114 2.23 10.33 -9.73
CA VAL A 114 1.36 9.71 -10.76
C VAL A 114 0.62 8.53 -10.15
N LEU A 115 1.38 7.60 -9.57
CA LEU A 115 0.86 6.34 -9.06
C LEU A 115 -0.09 6.53 -7.87
N SER A 116 0.14 7.54 -7.02
CA SER A 116 -0.74 7.85 -5.89
C SER A 116 -2.17 8.20 -6.29
N SER A 117 -2.34 8.97 -7.37
CA SER A 117 -3.65 9.35 -7.89
C SER A 117 -4.35 8.15 -8.53
N HIS A 118 -3.60 7.31 -9.25
CA HIS A 118 -4.10 6.07 -9.81
C HIS A 118 -4.57 5.10 -8.72
N LEU A 119 -3.70 4.80 -7.74
CA LEU A 119 -3.99 3.90 -6.64
C LEU A 119 -5.18 4.37 -5.82
N TYR A 120 -5.27 5.67 -5.51
CA TYR A 120 -6.40 6.20 -4.75
C TYR A 120 -7.73 5.93 -5.47
N ASN A 121 -7.82 6.22 -6.76
CA ASN A 121 -9.02 5.98 -7.55
C ASN A 121 -9.35 4.48 -7.65
N THR A 122 -8.34 3.64 -7.82
CA THR A 122 -8.50 2.18 -7.88
C THR A 122 -9.02 1.63 -6.55
N VAL A 123 -8.43 2.02 -5.43
CA VAL A 123 -8.88 1.57 -4.09
C VAL A 123 -10.27 2.14 -3.77
N ASN A 124 -10.54 3.40 -4.13
CA ASN A 124 -11.86 4.01 -3.95
C ASN A 124 -12.95 3.29 -4.75
N ARG A 125 -12.62 2.71 -5.91
CA ARG A 125 -13.55 1.90 -6.69
C ARG A 125 -14.02 0.65 -5.94
N TYR A 126 -13.14 0.04 -5.15
CA TYR A 126 -13.48 -1.18 -4.40
C TYR A 126 -14.02 -0.90 -3.00
N CYS A 127 -13.44 0.07 -2.30
CA CYS A 127 -13.70 0.30 -0.88
C CYS A 127 -14.57 1.52 -0.60
N ASN A 128 -14.87 2.37 -1.58
CA ASN A 128 -15.56 3.66 -1.41
C ASN A 128 -15.02 4.44 -0.19
N ILE A 129 -13.77 4.89 -0.31
CA ILE A 129 -12.99 5.51 0.78
C ILE A 129 -13.18 7.03 0.86
N TYR A 130 -13.72 7.66 -0.18
CA TYR A 130 -13.76 9.12 -0.29
C TYR A 130 -14.59 9.81 0.81
N THR A 131 -15.67 9.18 1.24
CA THR A 131 -16.58 9.73 2.27
C THR A 131 -16.12 9.44 3.70
N LEU A 132 -15.09 8.61 3.87
CA LEU A 132 -14.66 8.14 5.17
C LEU A 132 -13.70 9.13 5.83
N LEU A 133 -13.63 9.08 7.17
CA LEU A 133 -12.58 9.76 7.91
C LEU A 133 -11.23 9.06 7.68
N ARG A 134 -10.13 9.77 7.91
CA ARG A 134 -8.76 9.25 7.68
C ARG A 134 -8.47 7.96 8.45
N SER A 135 -8.91 7.87 9.71
CA SER A 135 -8.73 6.68 10.56
C SER A 135 -9.49 5.47 10.01
N GLU A 136 -10.75 5.69 9.62
CA GLU A 136 -11.63 4.68 9.04
C GLU A 136 -11.11 4.21 7.67
N CYS A 137 -10.67 5.15 6.83
CA CYS A 137 -10.02 4.85 5.56
C CYS A 137 -8.80 3.96 5.78
N LYS A 138 -7.91 4.32 6.70
CA LYS A 138 -6.70 3.52 7.00
C LYS A 138 -7.08 2.10 7.43
N LYS A 139 -8.06 1.96 8.33
CA LYS A 139 -8.52 0.66 8.81
C LYS A 139 -9.11 -0.17 7.67
N LYS A 140 -10.08 0.38 6.94
CA LYS A 140 -10.77 -0.30 5.84
C LYS A 140 -9.83 -0.74 4.72
N VAL A 141 -8.87 0.12 4.35
CA VAL A 141 -7.87 -0.22 3.33
C VAL A 141 -6.91 -1.28 3.85
N SER A 142 -6.48 -1.21 5.11
CA SER A 142 -5.63 -2.23 5.73
C SER A 142 -6.33 -3.59 5.73
N ASP A 143 -7.58 -3.66 6.18
CA ASP A 143 -8.36 -4.89 6.23
C ASP A 143 -8.57 -5.48 4.82
N TRP A 144 -8.86 -4.63 3.84
CA TRP A 144 -8.98 -5.04 2.44
C TRP A 144 -7.66 -5.56 1.86
N LEU A 145 -6.52 -4.93 2.19
CA LEU A 145 -5.21 -5.37 1.72
C LEU A 145 -4.78 -6.70 2.35
N MET A 146 -5.14 -6.96 3.60
CA MET A 146 -4.85 -8.23 4.28
C MET A 146 -5.48 -9.43 3.57
N LEU A 147 -6.60 -9.23 2.87
CA LEU A 147 -7.28 -10.29 2.10
C LEU A 147 -6.62 -10.57 0.74
N LYS A 148 -5.71 -9.70 0.28
CA LYS A 148 -5.13 -9.78 -1.06
C LYS A 148 -3.88 -10.63 -1.12
N SER A 149 -3.73 -11.33 -2.24
CA SER A 149 -2.48 -12.00 -2.56
C SER A 149 -1.39 -11.00 -2.98
N TYR A 150 -0.15 -11.47 -3.00
CA TYR A 150 0.98 -10.68 -3.48
C TYR A 150 0.82 -10.25 -4.94
N GLU A 151 0.36 -11.18 -5.79
CA GLU A 151 0.18 -10.97 -7.22
C GLU A 151 -0.94 -9.99 -7.52
N GLU A 152 -2.03 -10.07 -6.78
CA GLU A 152 -3.12 -9.10 -6.85
C GLU A 152 -2.64 -7.70 -6.47
N THR A 153 -1.80 -7.60 -5.43
CA THR A 153 -1.25 -6.32 -4.98
C THR A 153 -0.32 -5.71 -6.03
N GLU A 154 0.54 -6.52 -6.67
CA GLU A 154 1.36 -6.08 -7.81
C GLU A 154 0.49 -5.68 -9.02
N GLY A 155 -0.64 -6.36 -9.24
CA GLY A 155 -1.62 -6.00 -10.26
C GLY A 155 -2.15 -4.57 -10.09
N LEU A 156 -2.31 -4.09 -8.86
CA LEU A 156 -2.76 -2.71 -8.58
C LEU A 156 -1.74 -1.64 -8.99
N LEU A 157 -0.45 -2.00 -9.10
CA LEU A 157 0.63 -1.09 -9.46
C LEU A 157 0.82 -0.99 -10.98
N LYS A 158 0.27 -1.92 -11.75
CA LYS A 158 0.35 -1.92 -13.21
C LYS A 158 -0.61 -0.88 -13.78
N ILE A 159 -0.06 0.20 -14.32
CA ILE A 159 -0.85 1.17 -15.05
C ILE A 159 -0.85 0.78 -16.53
N SER A 160 -2.03 0.56 -17.11
CA SER A 160 -2.20 0.37 -18.55
C SER A 160 -1.65 1.59 -19.28
N ILE A 161 -0.61 1.39 -20.08
CA ILE A 161 -0.11 2.42 -20.99
C ILE A 161 -1.16 2.56 -22.09
N LEU A 162 -1.72 3.76 -22.20
CA LEU A 162 -2.65 4.18 -23.26
C LEU A 162 -1.84 4.77 -24.40
#